data_AF-A0A7G1INB4-F1
#
_entry.id   AF-A0A7G1INB4-F1
#
_cell.length_a   1.000
_cell.length_b   1.000
_cell.length_c   1.000
_cell.angle_alpha   90.00
_cell.angle_beta   90.00
_cell.angle_gamma   90.00
#
_symmetry.space_group_name_H-M   'P 1'
#
loop_
_entity.id
_entity.type
_entity.pdbx_description
1 polymer ?
#
loop_
_entity_poly.entity_id
_entity_poly.type
_entity_poly.pdbx_seq_one_letter_code
_entity_poly.pdbx_strand_id
1 'polypeptide(L)'
;MHRLGAVLCAAVCLAGAALGLAPVTVAAGNPWFANSVGNATQVVSVVSTGGSNAKMDVYQRTAAGWQPLKTGIPTHVGSAGMAPQAKSGYPATPMGVYSLDSAFGTAPNPGGGLPYTQVGPNHWWSGDDHSPTFNTMQVCQKAQCPFNTAESENLQIRSTSIRW
;
A
#
# COMPACT_ATOMS: atom_id res chain seq x y z
N MET A 1 -77.98 -34.59 -33.28
CA MET A 1 -77.15 -35.64 -32.62
C MET A 1 -75.68 -35.28 -32.86
N HIS A 2 -74.80 -35.55 -31.89
CA HIS A 2 -73.41 -35.04 -31.65
C HIS A 2 -73.40 -33.66 -30.95
N ARG A 3 -73.48 -33.53 -29.61
CA ARG A 3 -72.59 -33.89 -28.47
C ARG A 3 -71.28 -33.06 -28.38
N LEU A 4 -71.32 -32.10 -27.44
CA LEU A 4 -70.36 -31.75 -26.36
C LEU A 4 -68.86 -31.61 -26.65
N GLY A 5 -68.28 -30.50 -26.15
CA GLY A 5 -66.86 -30.43 -25.82
C GLY A 5 -66.33 -29.02 -25.53
N ALA A 6 -66.68 -28.44 -24.38
CA ALA A 6 -66.03 -27.25 -23.85
C ALA A 6 -64.62 -27.63 -23.33
N VAL A 7 -63.59 -26.87 -23.70
CA VAL A 7 -62.29 -26.87 -23.01
C VAL A 7 -61.85 -25.42 -22.84
N LEU A 8 -62.17 -24.85 -21.68
CA LEU A 8 -61.50 -23.65 -21.18
C LEU A 8 -60.15 -24.08 -20.60
N CYS A 9 -59.06 -23.73 -21.29
CA CYS A 9 -57.73 -23.73 -20.68
C CYS A 9 -57.56 -22.43 -19.87
N ALA A 10 -57.75 -22.51 -18.56
CA ALA A 10 -57.34 -21.45 -17.66
C ALA A 10 -55.81 -21.49 -17.49
N ALA A 11 -55.09 -20.59 -18.17
CA ALA A 11 -53.68 -20.35 -17.90
C ALA A 11 -53.56 -19.53 -16.61
N VAL A 12 -53.23 -20.20 -15.51
CA VAL A 12 -52.90 -19.55 -14.24
C VAL A 12 -51.47 -18.99 -14.35
N CYS A 13 -51.34 -17.69 -14.55
CA CYS A 13 -50.07 -16.97 -14.45
C CYS A 13 -49.66 -16.87 -12.98
N LEU A 14 -48.77 -17.76 -12.52
CA LEU A 14 -48.06 -17.60 -11.26
C LEU A 14 -46.94 -16.56 -11.44
N ALA A 15 -47.26 -15.29 -11.21
CA ALA A 15 -46.25 -14.24 -11.02
C ALA A 15 -45.66 -14.37 -9.61
N GLY A 16 -44.61 -15.18 -9.48
CA GLY A 16 -43.79 -15.22 -8.27
C GLY A 16 -42.99 -13.94 -8.15
N ALA A 17 -43.39 -13.03 -7.24
CA ALA A 17 -42.59 -11.90 -6.84
C ALA A 17 -41.39 -12.40 -6.01
N ALA A 18 -40.27 -12.69 -6.66
CA ALA A 18 -39.00 -12.85 -5.98
C ALA A 18 -38.57 -11.46 -5.46
N LEU A 19 -38.89 -11.18 -4.19
CA LEU A 19 -38.27 -10.11 -3.43
C LEU A 19 -36.79 -10.48 -3.25
N GLY A 20 -35.98 -10.14 -4.26
CA GLY A 20 -34.53 -10.21 -4.15
C GLY A 20 -34.09 -9.29 -3.03
N LEU A 21 -33.62 -9.87 -1.93
CA LEU A 21 -32.81 -9.15 -0.95
C LEU A 21 -31.55 -8.71 -1.68
N ALA A 22 -31.55 -7.49 -2.21
CA ALA A 22 -30.32 -6.87 -2.68
C ALA A 22 -29.35 -6.85 -1.50
N PRO A 23 -28.09 -7.31 -1.65
CA PRO A 23 -27.12 -7.20 -0.59
C PRO A 23 -27.02 -5.73 -0.20
N VAL A 24 -27.26 -5.43 1.07
CA VAL A 24 -26.94 -4.13 1.65
C VAL A 24 -25.43 -4.00 1.61
N THR A 25 -24.91 -3.47 0.51
CA THR A 25 -23.56 -2.96 0.46
C THR A 25 -23.57 -1.74 1.35
N VAL A 26 -23.12 -1.91 2.59
CA VAL A 26 -22.65 -0.77 3.37
C VAL A 26 -21.59 -0.13 2.50
N ALA A 27 -21.91 1.03 1.91
CA ALA A 27 -20.91 1.85 1.27
C ALA A 27 -19.88 2.12 2.35
N ALA A 28 -18.73 1.44 2.27
CA ALA A 28 -17.58 1.80 3.08
C ALA A 28 -17.36 3.28 2.77
N GLY A 29 -17.53 4.14 3.79
CA GLY A 29 -17.30 5.56 3.62
C GLY A 29 -15.94 5.79 2.97
N ASN A 30 -15.79 6.89 2.24
CA ASN A 30 -14.52 7.19 1.57
C ASN A 30 -13.36 7.02 2.56
N PRO A 31 -12.29 6.29 2.17
CA PRO A 31 -11.17 6.08 3.07
C PRO A 31 -10.56 7.41 3.49
N TRP A 32 -9.92 7.47 4.66
CA TRP A 32 -9.42 8.71 5.27
C TRP A 32 -8.51 9.53 4.34
N PHE A 33 -7.80 8.86 3.42
CA PHE A 33 -6.87 9.46 2.47
C PHE A 33 -7.52 9.97 1.18
N ALA A 34 -8.81 9.69 0.94
CA ALA A 34 -9.44 9.82 -0.38
C ALA A 34 -9.28 11.21 -1.02
N ASN A 35 -9.28 12.26 -0.20
CA ASN A 35 -9.16 13.66 -0.62
C ASN A 35 -7.72 14.21 -0.57
N SER A 36 -6.75 13.39 -0.11
CA SER A 36 -5.37 13.83 0.15
C SER A 36 -4.34 13.25 -0.84
N VAL A 37 -4.78 12.34 -1.74
CA VAL A 37 -3.88 11.56 -2.62
C VAL A 37 -3.98 11.97 -4.10
N GLY A 38 -4.68 13.06 -4.43
CA GLY A 38 -4.80 13.58 -5.78
C GLY A 38 -5.26 12.53 -6.80
N ASN A 39 -4.45 12.34 -7.85
CA ASN A 39 -4.71 11.43 -8.97
C ASN A 39 -4.19 9.99 -8.74
N ALA A 40 -3.76 9.64 -7.52
CA ALA A 40 -3.31 8.29 -7.22
C ALA A 40 -4.39 7.25 -7.57
N THR A 41 -3.98 6.18 -8.25
CA THR A 41 -4.84 5.04 -8.61
C THR A 41 -4.68 3.86 -7.66
N GLN A 42 -3.66 3.87 -6.81
CA GLN A 42 -3.42 2.88 -5.76
C GLN A 42 -2.92 3.58 -4.50
N VAL A 43 -3.28 3.05 -3.32
CA VAL A 43 -2.82 3.56 -2.02
C VAL A 43 -2.49 2.39 -1.11
N VAL A 44 -1.35 2.48 -0.43
CA VAL A 44 -1.04 1.67 0.74
C VAL A 44 -1.33 2.54 1.97
N SER A 45 -2.40 2.20 2.69
CA SER A 45 -2.80 2.90 3.92
C SER A 45 -2.24 2.16 5.12
N VAL A 46 -1.47 2.84 5.95
CA VAL A 46 -0.95 2.30 7.22
C VAL A 46 -1.55 3.08 8.38
N VAL A 47 -2.16 2.38 9.33
CA VAL A 47 -2.78 2.98 10.52
C VAL A 47 -2.22 2.30 11.75
N SER A 48 -1.65 3.08 12.68
CA SER A 48 -1.13 2.55 13.94
C SER A 48 -2.25 1.91 14.78
N THR A 49 -1.91 0.81 15.45
CA THR A 49 -2.75 0.17 16.46
C THR A 49 -2.17 0.35 17.87
N GLY A 50 -1.20 1.25 18.04
CA GLY A 50 -0.48 1.49 19.28
C GLY A 50 0.90 0.83 19.33
N GLY A 51 1.86 1.49 19.97
CA GLY A 51 3.27 1.08 20.01
C GLY A 51 3.86 0.97 18.61
N SER A 52 4.65 -0.09 18.38
CA SER A 52 5.26 -0.41 17.09
C SER A 52 4.36 -1.22 16.14
N ASN A 53 3.08 -1.41 16.49
CA ASN A 53 2.14 -2.19 15.70
C ASN A 53 1.25 -1.28 14.85
N ALA A 54 0.91 -1.76 13.64
CA ALA A 54 0.00 -1.11 12.74
C ALA A 54 -0.77 -2.12 11.88
N LYS A 55 -1.81 -1.64 11.20
CA LYS A 55 -2.49 -2.35 10.12
C LYS A 55 -2.24 -1.65 8.80
N MET A 56 -1.99 -2.46 7.78
CA MET A 56 -1.85 -2.01 6.40
C MET A 56 -3.01 -2.52 5.55
N ASP A 57 -3.55 -1.63 4.75
CA ASP A 57 -4.56 -1.91 3.73
C ASP A 57 -4.04 -1.44 2.37
N VAL A 58 -4.38 -2.17 1.32
CA VAL A 58 -4.04 -1.83 -0.07
C VAL A 58 -5.34 -1.52 -0.80
N TYR A 59 -5.41 -0.35 -1.43
CA TYR A 59 -6.57 0.13 -2.17
C TYR A 59 -6.24 0.38 -3.64
N GLN A 60 -7.25 0.22 -4.49
CA GLN A 60 -7.24 0.64 -5.89
C GLN A 60 -8.41 1.59 -6.16
N ARG A 61 -8.17 2.65 -6.93
CA ARG A 61 -9.22 3.55 -7.41
C ARG A 61 -9.84 2.99 -8.68
N THR A 62 -11.16 2.90 -8.69
CA THR A 62 -11.97 2.46 -9.83
C THR A 62 -12.97 3.56 -10.22
N ALA A 63 -13.75 3.36 -11.29
CA ALA A 63 -14.85 4.26 -11.63
C ALA A 63 -15.93 4.36 -10.53
N ALA A 64 -16.06 3.32 -9.68
CA ALA A 64 -16.97 3.30 -8.55
C ALA A 64 -16.36 3.89 -7.26
N GLY A 65 -15.13 4.42 -7.31
CA GLY A 65 -14.40 4.93 -6.15
C GLY A 65 -13.30 3.98 -5.65
N TRP A 66 -12.83 4.21 -4.43
CA TRP A 66 -11.77 3.42 -3.79
C TRP A 66 -12.29 2.04 -3.37
N GLN A 67 -11.59 0.99 -3.79
CA GLN A 67 -11.88 -0.40 -3.47
C GLN A 67 -10.68 -1.02 -2.74
N PRO A 68 -10.89 -1.69 -1.58
CA PRO A 68 -9.82 -2.42 -0.92
C PRO A 68 -9.48 -3.68 -1.72
N LEU A 69 -8.19 -3.86 -2.04
CA LEU A 69 -7.65 -5.09 -2.62
C LEU A 69 -7.27 -6.10 -1.53
N LYS A 70 -6.73 -5.61 -0.40
CA LYS A 70 -6.36 -6.42 0.75
C LYS A 70 -6.38 -5.55 2.00
N THR A 71 -6.95 -6.05 3.09
CA THR A 71 -7.09 -5.28 4.33
C THR A 71 -6.60 -6.06 5.55
N GLY A 72 -6.33 -5.33 6.62
CA GLY A 72 -5.98 -5.89 7.93
C GLY A 72 -4.64 -6.59 7.96
N ILE A 73 -3.71 -6.25 7.08
CA ILE A 73 -2.38 -6.85 7.04
C ILE A 73 -1.62 -6.38 8.29
N PRO A 74 -1.23 -7.29 9.22
CA PRO A 74 -0.41 -6.90 10.36
C PRO A 74 0.93 -6.37 9.85
N THR A 75 1.36 -5.22 10.36
CA THR A 75 2.63 -4.61 9.99
C THR A 75 3.24 -3.88 11.18
N HIS A 76 4.49 -3.46 11.02
CA HIS A 76 5.23 -2.72 12.02
C HIS A 76 5.50 -1.29 11.56
N VAL A 77 5.51 -0.38 12.52
CA VAL A 77 6.03 0.99 12.40
C VAL A 77 7.22 1.15 13.32
N GLY A 78 7.86 2.32 13.31
CA GLY A 78 8.97 2.62 14.20
C GLY A 78 8.68 2.25 15.67
N SER A 79 9.72 1.93 16.45
CA SER A 79 9.56 1.49 17.84
C SER A 79 8.91 2.54 18.75
N ALA A 80 9.00 3.83 18.40
CA ALA A 80 8.30 4.92 19.05
C ALA A 80 6.91 5.22 18.44
N GLY A 81 6.43 4.38 17.51
CA GLY A 81 5.14 4.51 16.84
C GLY A 81 5.16 5.44 15.64
N MET A 82 4.15 6.31 15.53
CA MET A 82 4.02 7.30 14.46
C MET A 82 4.15 8.72 15.03
N ALA A 83 4.77 9.63 14.27
CA ALA A 83 4.98 11.03 14.67
C ALA A 83 4.57 11.99 13.56
N PRO A 84 4.10 13.22 13.86
CA PRO A 84 3.68 14.18 12.83
C PRO A 84 4.84 14.68 11.96
N GLN A 85 6.08 14.58 12.43
CA GLN A 85 7.27 15.02 11.71
C GLN A 85 8.38 13.98 11.89
N ALA A 86 9.16 13.75 10.82
CA ALA A 86 10.35 12.93 10.88
C ALA A 86 11.48 13.65 11.62
N LYS A 87 12.32 12.90 12.34
CA LYS A 87 13.52 13.40 13.00
C LYS A 87 14.59 12.31 13.01
N SER A 88 15.80 12.65 12.61
CA SER A 88 16.94 11.73 12.67
C SER A 88 17.17 11.19 14.08
N GLY A 89 17.51 9.90 14.16
CA GLY A 89 17.68 9.18 15.42
C GLY A 89 16.40 8.97 16.24
N TYR A 90 15.23 9.43 15.77
CA TYR A 90 13.96 9.18 16.41
C TYR A 90 13.20 8.08 15.67
N PRO A 91 12.98 6.89 16.27
CA PRO A 91 12.48 5.73 15.57
C PRO A 91 10.95 5.75 15.47
N ALA A 92 10.39 6.82 14.89
CA ALA A 92 8.96 6.96 14.62
C ALA A 92 8.70 7.12 13.13
N THR A 93 7.67 6.44 12.62
CA THR A 93 7.24 6.59 11.24
C THR A 93 6.52 7.93 11.07
N PRO A 94 6.91 8.79 10.11
CA PRO A 94 6.25 10.07 9.92
C PRO A 94 4.83 9.89 9.38
N MET A 95 3.87 10.58 9.98
CA MET A 95 2.50 10.64 9.50
C MET A 95 2.42 11.53 8.25
N GLY A 96 1.51 11.21 7.34
CA GLY A 96 1.29 12.01 6.14
C GLY A 96 0.92 11.16 4.92
N VAL A 97 0.87 11.82 3.78
CA VAL A 97 0.70 11.18 2.47
C VAL A 97 1.98 11.40 1.69
N TYR A 98 2.55 10.30 1.18
CA TYR A 98 3.81 10.29 0.46
C TYR A 98 3.63 9.53 -0.86
N SER A 99 4.27 10.00 -1.92
CA SER A 99 4.39 9.26 -3.16
C SER A 99 5.41 8.14 -3.03
N LEU A 100 5.20 7.05 -3.77
CA LEU A 100 6.22 6.02 -3.99
C LEU A 100 6.78 6.24 -5.39
N ASP A 101 7.90 6.93 -5.49
CA ASP A 101 8.42 7.40 -6.79
C ASP A 101 9.41 6.42 -7.43
N SER A 102 10.04 5.57 -6.63
CA SER A 102 10.98 4.55 -7.09
C SER A 102 11.10 3.40 -6.09
N ALA A 103 11.67 2.29 -6.52
CA ALA A 103 12.02 1.16 -5.69
C ALA A 103 13.49 0.77 -5.92
N PHE A 104 14.08 0.08 -4.95
CA PHE A 104 15.42 -0.47 -5.07
C PHE A 104 15.55 -1.78 -4.30
N GLY A 105 16.55 -2.58 -4.63
CA GLY A 105 16.81 -3.83 -3.93
C GLY A 105 17.97 -4.61 -4.52
N THR A 106 18.38 -5.66 -3.81
CA THR A 106 19.54 -6.48 -4.19
C THR A 106 19.21 -7.52 -5.27
N ALA A 107 17.95 -7.92 -5.38
CA ALA A 107 17.44 -8.79 -6.43
C ALA A 107 17.17 -8.02 -7.73
N PRO A 108 17.03 -8.70 -8.88
CA PRO A 108 16.52 -8.08 -10.09
C PRO A 108 15.12 -7.48 -9.90
N ASN A 109 14.74 -6.53 -10.76
CA ASN A 109 13.42 -5.89 -10.74
C ASN A 109 12.29 -6.95 -10.71
N PRO A 110 11.40 -6.93 -9.70
CA PRO A 110 10.32 -7.91 -9.56
C PRO A 110 9.17 -7.73 -10.57
N GLY A 111 9.27 -6.81 -11.53
CA GLY A 111 8.24 -6.54 -12.54
C GLY A 111 7.18 -5.53 -12.09
N GLY A 112 7.48 -4.72 -11.08
CA GLY A 112 6.60 -3.63 -10.63
C GLY A 112 6.59 -2.45 -11.61
N GLY A 113 5.60 -1.56 -11.45
CA GLY A 113 5.48 -0.35 -12.28
C GLY A 113 6.37 0.83 -11.87
N LEU A 114 7.11 0.73 -10.77
CA LEU A 114 8.00 1.77 -10.29
C LEU A 114 9.39 1.68 -10.96
N PRO A 115 10.05 2.82 -11.25
CA PRO A 115 11.47 2.83 -11.57
C PRO A 115 12.27 2.03 -10.53
N TYR A 116 13.14 1.13 -10.99
CA TYR A 116 13.85 0.18 -10.12
C TYR A 116 15.36 0.33 -10.23
N THR A 117 16.02 0.51 -9.10
CA THR A 117 17.49 0.46 -9.00
C THR A 117 17.92 -0.85 -8.36
N GLN A 118 18.59 -1.72 -9.13
CA GLN A 118 19.24 -2.89 -8.53
C GLN A 118 20.55 -2.44 -7.86
N VAL A 119 20.57 -2.49 -6.52
CA VAL A 119 21.71 -1.99 -5.74
C VAL A 119 22.85 -3.00 -5.67
N GLY A 120 24.06 -2.48 -5.51
CA GLY A 120 25.31 -3.23 -5.41
C GLY A 120 26.28 -2.60 -4.42
N PRO A 121 27.53 -3.09 -4.32
CA PRO A 121 28.49 -2.72 -3.26
C PRO A 121 28.76 -1.23 -3.09
N ASN A 122 28.59 -0.46 -4.16
CA ASN A 122 28.87 0.98 -4.18
C ASN A 122 27.62 1.84 -3.97
N HIS A 123 26.45 1.23 -3.75
CA HIS A 123 25.22 1.96 -3.45
C HIS A 123 25.10 2.17 -1.95
N TRP A 124 24.84 3.41 -1.54
CA TRP A 124 24.71 3.83 -0.16
C TRP A 124 23.46 4.66 0.03
N TRP A 125 22.81 4.54 1.19
CA TRP A 125 21.88 5.56 1.67
C TRP A 125 22.61 6.46 2.65
N SER A 126 22.76 7.74 2.30
CA SER A 126 23.50 8.70 3.13
C SER A 126 22.67 9.04 4.37
N GLY A 127 23.10 8.57 5.54
CA GLY A 127 22.46 8.85 6.83
C GLY A 127 23.21 9.89 7.68
N ASP A 128 24.31 10.43 7.17
CA ASP A 128 25.06 11.51 7.80
C ASP A 128 24.28 12.83 7.71
N ASP A 129 23.62 13.23 8.81
CA ASP A 129 22.82 14.46 8.93
C ASP A 129 23.61 15.75 8.59
N HIS A 130 24.95 15.70 8.61
CA HIS A 130 25.80 16.86 8.29
C HIS A 130 26.21 16.90 6.80
N SER A 131 25.88 15.86 6.04
CA SER A 131 26.23 15.75 4.63
C SER A 131 25.29 16.57 3.73
N PRO A 132 25.79 17.20 2.66
CA PRO A 132 24.93 17.79 1.62
C PRO A 132 24.10 16.74 0.87
N THR A 133 24.43 15.44 1.01
CA THR A 133 23.69 14.33 0.40
C THR A 133 22.78 13.62 1.39
N PHE A 134 22.52 14.18 2.58
CA PHE A 134 21.72 13.54 3.61
C PHE A 134 20.35 13.05 3.08
N ASN A 135 19.97 11.84 3.50
CA ASN A 135 18.72 11.16 3.15
C ASN A 135 18.51 10.97 1.64
N THR A 136 19.58 10.62 0.92
CA THR A 136 19.54 10.27 -0.50
C THR A 136 20.36 9.03 -0.80
N MET A 137 20.03 8.34 -1.90
CA MET A 137 20.87 7.27 -2.45
C MET A 137 22.08 7.86 -3.19
N GLN A 138 23.27 7.33 -2.91
CA GLN A 138 24.54 7.73 -3.51
C GLN A 138 25.28 6.53 -4.10
N VAL A 139 26.07 6.76 -5.14
CA VAL A 139 26.89 5.73 -5.80
C VAL A 139 28.37 6.13 -5.74
N CYS A 140 29.12 5.48 -4.85
CA CYS A 140 30.53 5.79 -4.61
C CYS A 140 31.26 4.56 -4.04
N GLN A 141 32.55 4.45 -4.32
CA GLN A 141 33.40 3.55 -3.54
C GLN A 141 33.47 4.08 -2.10
N LYS A 142 33.50 3.20 -1.09
CA LYS A 142 33.46 3.59 0.34
C LYS A 142 34.43 4.73 0.69
N ALA A 143 35.66 4.66 0.20
CA ALA A 143 36.71 5.65 0.49
C ALA A 143 36.53 7.00 -0.24
N GLN A 144 35.62 7.06 -1.22
CA GLN A 144 35.36 8.23 -2.07
C GLN A 144 34.01 8.88 -1.77
N CYS A 145 33.21 8.31 -0.86
CA CYS A 145 31.90 8.87 -0.52
C CYS A 145 32.07 10.21 0.22
N PRO A 146 31.33 11.27 -0.17
CA PRO A 146 31.46 12.61 0.41
C PRO A 146 30.72 12.77 1.75
N PHE A 147 30.47 11.68 2.47
CA PHE A 147 29.71 11.61 3.72
C PHE A 147 30.31 10.56 4.65
N ASN A 148 29.99 10.64 5.94
CA ASN A 148 30.42 9.64 6.90
C ASN A 148 29.74 8.29 6.67
N THR A 149 30.49 7.33 6.11
CA THR A 149 30.00 5.97 5.85
C THR A 149 29.72 5.14 7.10
N ALA A 150 30.14 5.58 8.30
CA ALA A 150 29.77 4.94 9.56
C ALA A 150 28.34 5.31 10.02
N GLU A 151 27.84 6.47 9.62
CA GLU A 151 26.48 6.95 9.88
C GLU A 151 25.52 6.67 8.69
N SER A 152 25.98 5.92 7.69
CA SER A 152 25.26 5.67 6.44
C SER A 152 25.12 4.18 6.17
N GLU A 153 24.10 3.81 5.40
CA GLU A 153 23.81 2.41 5.10
C GLU A 153 24.44 2.00 3.77
N ASN A 154 25.18 0.89 3.75
CA ASN A 154 25.53 0.24 2.48
C ASN A 154 24.35 -0.62 2.03
N LEU A 155 23.81 -0.32 0.85
CA LEU A 155 22.58 -0.95 0.38
C LEU A 155 22.78 -2.37 -0.16
N GLN A 156 24.02 -2.86 -0.26
CA GLN A 156 24.30 -4.26 -0.51
C GLN A 156 24.16 -5.09 0.77
N ILE A 157 22.92 -5.26 1.23
CA ILE A 157 22.61 -6.13 2.36
C ILE A 157 22.69 -7.59 1.87
N ARG A 158 23.59 -8.38 2.46
CA ARG A 158 23.58 -9.84 2.24
C ARG A 158 22.33 -10.40 2.90
N SER A 159 21.61 -11.28 2.21
CA SER A 159 20.31 -11.84 2.61
C SER A 159 20.24 -12.52 4.00
N THR A 160 21.34 -12.59 4.75
CA THR A 160 21.47 -13.19 6.08
C THR A 160 21.48 -12.17 7.24
N SER A 161 21.34 -10.87 6.98
CA SER A 161 21.41 -9.84 8.03
C SER A 161 20.28 -8.83 7.96
N ILE A 162 19.04 -9.30 8.03
CA ILE A 162 17.91 -8.46 8.42
C ILE A 162 17.57 -8.83 9.86
N ARG A 163 18.05 -8.03 10.80
CA ARG A 163 17.53 -8.02 12.18
C ARG A 163 16.59 -6.84 12.28
N TRP A 164 15.30 -7.11 12.40
CA TRP A 164 14.29 -6.16 12.86
C TRP A 164 14.39 -6.02 14.38
#